data_AF-A0A8T5HTC7-F1
#
_entry.id   AF-A0A8T5HTC7-F1
#
_cell.length_a   1.000
_cell.length_b   1.000
_cell.length_c   1.000
_cell.angle_alpha   90.00
_cell.angle_beta   90.00
_cell.angle_gamma   90.00
#
_symmetry.space_group_name_H-M   'P 1'
#
loop_
_entity.id
_entity.type
_entity.pdbx_description
1 polymer ?
#
loop_
_entity_poly.entity_id
_entity_poly.type
_entity_poly.pdbx_seq_one_letter_code
_entity_poly.pdbx_strand_id
1 'polypeptide(L)'
;MVKKSWWKRSKKKEAKYQVDIVKDVDAIVEFLNDIHYDVKSLLPELQKLKDLETERKVASDGIIHINLETQAGVLDTLLEKYEFFQNDADINNLRLKAVAKQFLLNAKSAGLKDLAKEKQQDKRWKFFW
;
A
#
# COMPACT_ATOMS: atom_id res chain seq x y z
N MET A 1 -38.03 -28.94 -13.27
CA MET A 1 -37.70 -27.83 -12.33
C MET A 1 -36.41 -28.18 -11.61
N VAL A 2 -35.28 -27.60 -12.03
CA VAL A 2 -33.98 -27.89 -11.41
C VAL A 2 -33.77 -26.97 -10.21
N LYS A 3 -33.68 -27.57 -9.02
CA LYS A 3 -33.38 -26.91 -7.74
C LYS A 3 -32.08 -26.11 -7.87
N LYS A 4 -32.17 -24.78 -7.97
CA LYS A 4 -31.00 -23.89 -7.99
C LYS A 4 -30.41 -23.82 -6.56
N SER A 5 -29.44 -24.69 -6.38
CA SER A 5 -28.42 -24.81 -5.34
C SER A 5 -28.26 -23.63 -4.36
N TRP A 6 -28.52 -23.89 -3.08
CA TRP A 6 -28.38 -22.99 -1.91
C TRP A 6 -26.93 -22.51 -1.66
N TRP A 7 -25.93 -23.19 -2.23
CA TRP A 7 -24.49 -22.89 -2.05
C TRP A 7 -23.99 -21.64 -2.79
N LYS A 8 -24.74 -21.09 -3.76
CA LYS A 8 -24.32 -19.89 -4.51
C LYS A 8 -24.44 -18.56 -3.71
N ARG A 9 -24.90 -18.61 -2.45
CA ARG A 9 -25.09 -17.42 -1.60
C ARG A 9 -23.91 -17.06 -0.69
N SER A 10 -22.83 -17.85 -0.65
CA SER A 10 -21.70 -17.59 0.26
C SER A 10 -20.52 -16.82 -0.34
N LYS A 11 -20.67 -16.15 -1.48
CA LYS A 11 -19.74 -15.06 -1.83
C LYS A 11 -20.14 -13.84 -1.02
N LYS A 12 -19.78 -13.82 0.27
CA LYS A 12 -19.64 -12.57 1.04
C LYS A 12 -18.81 -11.66 0.14
N LYS A 13 -19.42 -10.61 -0.41
CA LYS A 13 -18.67 -9.53 -1.04
C LYS A 13 -17.75 -9.04 0.08
N GLU A 14 -16.46 -9.32 -0.02
CA GLU A 14 -15.47 -8.66 0.80
C GLU A 14 -15.82 -7.17 0.73
N ALA A 15 -16.06 -6.57 1.89
CA ALA A 15 -16.33 -5.15 1.95
C ALA A 15 -15.15 -4.48 1.24
N LYS A 16 -15.42 -3.76 0.14
CA LYS A 16 -14.39 -3.00 -0.56
C LYS A 16 -13.83 -2.03 0.47
N TYR A 17 -12.67 -2.34 1.02
CA TYR A 17 -11.94 -1.41 1.86
C TYR A 17 -11.69 -0.16 1.02
N GLN A 18 -12.27 0.96 1.45
CA GLN A 18 -12.10 2.22 0.77
C GLN A 18 -10.75 2.77 1.24
N VAL A 19 -9.72 2.62 0.40
CA VAL A 19 -8.34 2.98 0.72
C VAL A 19 -8.27 4.49 0.91
N ASP A 20 -7.87 4.92 2.11
CA ASP A 20 -7.50 6.30 2.40
C ASP A 20 -6.03 6.28 2.83
N ILE A 21 -5.15 6.51 1.85
CA ILE A 21 -3.71 6.29 2.00
C ILE A 21 -3.16 7.05 3.22
N VAL A 22 -3.64 8.27 3.48
CA VAL A 22 -3.15 9.07 4.62
C VAL A 22 -3.56 8.41 5.94
N LYS A 23 -4.82 7.99 6.06
CA LYS A 23 -5.30 7.28 7.26
C LYS A 23 -4.65 5.91 7.42
N ASP A 24 -4.41 5.21 6.32
CA ASP A 24 -3.77 3.90 6.33
C ASP A 24 -2.32 4.00 6.78
N VAL A 25 -1.58 5.01 6.29
CA VAL A 25 -0.22 5.30 6.77
C VAL A 25 -0.23 5.72 8.24
N ASP A 26 -1.15 6.58 8.66
CA ASP A 26 -1.28 7.00 10.07
C ASP A 26 -1.52 5.81 11.00
N ALA A 27 -2.39 4.89 10.60
CA ALA A 27 -2.69 3.72 11.41
C ALA A 27 -1.53 2.71 11.47
N ILE A 28 -0.67 2.66 10.43
CA ILE A 28 0.59 1.92 10.48
C ILE A 28 1.57 2.63 11.43
N VAL A 29 1.69 3.95 11.37
CA VAL A 29 2.56 4.74 12.28
C VAL A 29 2.16 4.55 13.74
N GLU A 30 0.86 4.64 14.05
CA GLU A 30 0.33 4.42 15.40
C GLU A 30 0.70 3.02 15.91
N PHE A 31 0.45 1.98 15.10
CA PHE A 31 0.85 0.62 15.43
C PHE A 31 2.35 0.50 15.69
N LEU A 32 3.20 1.06 14.82
CA LEU A 32 4.65 0.96 14.98
C LEU A 32 5.20 1.73 16.19
N ASN A 33 4.51 2.75 16.67
CA ASN A 33 4.87 3.41 17.92
C ASN A 33 4.62 2.52 19.14
N ASP A 34 3.69 1.57 19.05
CA ASP A 34 3.27 0.69 20.15
C ASP A 34 4.08 -0.62 20.25
N ILE A 35 4.93 -0.96 19.28
CA ILE A 35 5.69 -2.23 19.23
C ILE A 35 7.19 -2.01 19.51
N HIS A 36 7.89 -3.11 19.80
CA HIS A 36 9.33 -3.19 20.10
C HIS A 36 10.24 -2.41 19.14
N TYR A 37 11.40 -1.98 19.67
CA TYR A 37 12.34 -1.02 19.09
C TYR A 37 12.74 -1.26 17.63
N ASP A 38 12.79 -2.51 17.16
CA ASP A 38 13.29 -2.84 15.82
C ASP A 38 12.45 -2.22 14.69
N VAL A 39 11.17 -1.97 14.94
CA VAL A 39 10.22 -1.45 13.94
C VAL A 39 10.11 0.09 13.96
N LYS A 40 10.64 0.76 14.99
CA LYS A 40 10.69 2.25 15.05
C LYS A 40 11.51 2.85 13.91
N SER A 41 12.43 2.08 13.34
CA SER A 41 13.24 2.50 12.18
C SER A 41 12.41 2.74 10.92
N LEU A 42 11.14 2.32 10.87
CA LEU A 42 10.21 2.56 9.76
C LEU A 42 9.42 3.86 9.90
N LEU A 43 9.32 4.42 11.10
CA LEU A 43 8.54 5.63 11.36
C LEU A 43 8.95 6.81 10.47
N PRO A 44 10.25 7.09 10.25
CA PRO A 44 10.66 8.18 9.36
C PRO A 44 10.23 7.94 7.91
N GLU A 45 10.27 6.70 7.42
CA GLU A 45 9.88 6.35 6.05
C GLU A 45 8.36 6.45 5.86
N LEU A 46 7.58 6.05 6.85
CA LEU A 46 6.11 6.22 6.83
C LEU A 46 5.71 7.69 6.88
N GLN A 47 6.37 8.49 7.71
CA GLN A 47 6.13 9.92 7.76
C GLN A 47 6.45 10.57 6.41
N LYS A 48 7.59 10.22 5.81
CA LYS A 48 7.97 10.68 4.48
C LYS A 48 6.94 10.28 3.42
N LEU A 49 6.42 9.04 3.47
CA LEU A 49 5.36 8.60 2.57
C LEU A 49 4.08 9.42 2.73
N LYS A 50 3.68 9.72 3.97
CA LYS A 50 2.51 10.57 4.28
C LYS A 50 2.66 11.97 3.69
N ASP A 51 3.83 12.57 3.83
CA ASP A 51 4.11 13.92 3.34
C ASP A 51 4.04 13.94 1.80
N LEU A 52 4.67 12.97 1.14
CA LEU A 52 4.62 12.82 -0.32
C LEU A 52 3.20 12.58 -0.83
N GLU A 53 2.40 11.79 -0.12
CA GLU A 53 0.99 11.54 -0.46
C GLU A 53 0.12 12.79 -0.33
N THR A 54 0.39 13.61 0.68
CA THR A 54 -0.27 14.90 0.88
C THR A 54 0.11 15.88 -0.23
N GLU A 55 1.40 15.96 -0.57
CA GLU A 55 1.90 16.78 -1.68
C GLU A 55 1.29 16.34 -3.01
N ARG A 56 1.24 15.03 -3.31
CA ARG A 56 0.65 14.53 -4.56
C ARG A 56 -0.82 14.95 -4.74
N LYS A 57 -1.59 15.04 -3.65
CA LYS A 57 -3.01 15.47 -3.70
C LYS A 57 -3.18 16.92 -4.16
N VAL A 58 -2.15 17.76 -4.00
CA VAL A 58 -2.18 19.19 -4.33
C VAL A 58 -1.22 19.57 -5.47
N ALA A 59 -0.38 18.65 -5.92
CA ALA A 59 0.63 18.87 -6.95
C ALA A 59 0.04 18.93 -8.38
N SER A 60 0.77 19.60 -9.27
CA SER A 60 0.50 19.67 -10.71
C SER A 60 1.35 18.67 -11.51
N ASP A 61 0.96 18.38 -12.75
CA ASP A 61 1.41 17.22 -13.55
C ASP A 61 2.93 16.94 -13.54
N GLY A 62 3.79 17.95 -13.66
CA GLY A 62 5.25 17.76 -13.65
C GLY A 62 5.83 17.35 -12.29
N ILE A 63 5.26 17.87 -11.20
CA ILE A 63 5.68 17.56 -9.82
C ILE A 63 5.16 16.19 -9.40
N ILE A 64 3.99 15.78 -9.91
CA ILE A 64 3.40 14.47 -9.64
C ILE A 64 4.34 13.34 -10.04
N HIS A 65 5.08 13.46 -11.16
CA HIS A 65 5.99 12.41 -11.61
C HIS A 65 7.15 12.20 -10.65
N ILE A 66 7.85 13.27 -10.29
CA ILE A 66 8.98 13.24 -9.33
C ILE A 66 8.51 12.74 -7.96
N ASN A 67 7.33 13.18 -7.53
CA ASN A 67 6.74 12.76 -6.27
C ASN A 67 6.45 11.24 -6.27
N LEU A 68 5.85 10.72 -7.35
CA LEU A 68 5.57 9.28 -7.47
C LEU A 68 6.83 8.41 -7.56
N GLU A 69 7.88 8.88 -8.24
CA GLU A 69 9.18 8.19 -8.23
C GLU A 69 9.79 8.15 -6.83
N THR A 70 9.67 9.26 -6.09
CA THR A 70 10.15 9.32 -4.69
C THR A 70 9.34 8.40 -3.79
N GLN A 71 8.01 8.36 -3.95
CA GLN A 71 7.13 7.43 -3.22
C GLN A 71 7.49 5.97 -3.51
N ALA A 72 7.85 5.63 -4.75
CA ALA A 72 8.28 4.28 -5.11
C ALA A 72 9.51 3.84 -4.31
N GLY A 73 10.54 4.68 -4.17
CA GLY A 73 11.74 4.34 -3.41
C GLY A 73 11.48 4.18 -1.90
N VAL A 74 10.59 5.01 -1.34
CA VAL A 74 10.16 4.88 0.06
C VAL A 74 9.39 3.58 0.26
N LEU A 75 8.48 3.26 -0.65
CA LEU A 75 7.74 1.99 -0.61
C LEU A 75 8.68 0.80 -0.74
N ASP A 76 9.64 0.79 -1.67
CA ASP A 76 10.62 -0.29 -1.80
C ASP A 76 11.28 -0.62 -0.44
N THR A 77 11.68 0.43 0.30
CA THR A 77 12.31 0.31 1.62
C THR A 77 11.34 -0.21 2.68
N LEU A 78 10.11 0.31 2.70
CA LEU A 78 9.08 -0.11 3.65
C LEU A 78 8.73 -1.58 3.43
N LEU A 79 8.52 -2.01 2.19
CA LEU A 79 8.11 -3.38 1.86
C LEU A 79 9.18 -4.40 2.23
N GLU A 80 10.44 -4.10 1.90
CA GLU A 80 11.57 -4.95 2.25
C GLU A 80 11.68 -5.14 3.76
N LYS A 81 11.64 -4.05 4.53
CA LYS A 81 11.77 -4.14 5.99
C LYS A 81 10.54 -4.80 6.62
N TYR A 82 9.33 -4.54 6.12
CA TYR A 82 8.11 -5.14 6.66
C TYR A 82 8.02 -6.65 6.41
N GLU A 83 8.62 -7.16 5.34
CA GLU A 83 8.72 -8.59 5.07
C GLU A 83 9.47 -9.33 6.19
N PHE A 84 10.54 -8.73 6.74
CA PHE A 84 11.31 -9.32 7.85
C PHE A 84 10.55 -9.36 9.18
N PHE A 85 9.54 -8.52 9.38
CA PHE A 85 8.79 -8.43 10.64
C PHE A 85 7.57 -9.37 10.71
N GLN A 86 7.28 -10.17 9.67
CA GLN A 86 6.09 -11.01 9.64
C GLN A 86 6.19 -12.24 10.56
N ASN A 87 5.36 -12.26 11.61
CA ASN A 87 4.58 -13.44 12.01
C ASN A 87 3.09 -13.12 11.72
N ASP A 88 2.34 -14.14 11.29
CA ASP A 88 0.91 -14.17 10.90
C ASP A 88 0.16 -12.85 10.63
N ALA A 89 -0.24 -12.66 9.36
CA ALA A 89 -1.36 -11.84 8.87
C ALA A 89 -1.78 -10.61 9.71
N ASP A 90 -0.83 -9.74 10.03
CA ASP A 90 -1.11 -8.48 10.72
C ASP A 90 -1.96 -7.53 9.85
N ILE A 91 -2.97 -6.89 10.46
CA ILE A 91 -3.81 -5.87 9.84
C ILE A 91 -2.98 -4.76 9.18
N ASN A 92 -1.80 -4.45 9.73
CA ASN A 92 -0.93 -3.41 9.20
C ASN A 92 -0.18 -3.84 7.93
N ASN A 93 0.09 -5.13 7.78
CA ASN A 93 0.53 -5.69 6.50
C ASN A 93 -0.57 -5.51 5.43
N LEU A 94 -1.84 -5.75 5.76
CA LEU A 94 -2.96 -5.51 4.83
C LEU A 94 -3.07 -4.04 4.42
N ARG A 95 -2.84 -3.11 5.35
CA ARG A 95 -2.80 -1.66 5.06
C ARG A 95 -1.64 -1.30 4.14
N LEU A 96 -0.43 -1.81 4.41
CA LEU A 96 0.74 -1.54 3.57
C LEU A 96 0.54 -2.07 2.14
N LYS A 97 -0.07 -3.26 2.00
CA LYS A 97 -0.50 -3.82 0.71
C LYS A 97 -1.50 -2.91 -0.01
N ALA A 98 -2.48 -2.37 0.72
CA ALA A 98 -3.48 -1.47 0.16
C ALA A 98 -2.83 -0.16 -0.35
N VAL A 99 -1.89 0.40 0.41
CA VAL A 99 -1.12 1.59 0.03
C VAL A 99 -0.30 1.33 -1.24
N ALA A 100 0.46 0.24 -1.28
CA ALA A 100 1.26 -0.13 -2.47
C ALA A 100 0.38 -0.36 -3.71
N LYS A 101 -0.79 -0.98 -3.55
CA LYS A 101 -1.75 -1.17 -4.65
C LYS A 101 -2.30 0.16 -5.15
N GLN A 102 -2.65 1.08 -4.24
CA GLN A 102 -3.16 2.38 -4.62
C GLN A 102 -2.08 3.23 -5.29
N PHE A 103 -0.83 3.15 -4.84
CA PHE A 103 0.31 3.75 -5.52
C PHE A 103 0.39 3.33 -7.00
N LEU A 104 0.29 2.03 -7.28
CA LEU A 104 0.32 1.52 -8.67
C LEU A 104 -0.83 2.06 -9.53
N LEU A 105 -2.02 2.27 -8.94
CA LEU A 105 -3.15 2.89 -9.63
C LEU A 105 -2.86 4.36 -9.93
N ASN A 106 -2.27 5.08 -8.97
CA ASN A 106 -1.95 6.50 -9.11
C ASN A 106 -0.84 6.70 -10.16
N ALA A 107 0.20 5.86 -10.15
CA ALA A 107 1.26 5.87 -11.17
C ALA A 107 0.71 5.63 -12.58
N LYS A 108 -0.19 4.67 -12.76
CA LYS A 108 -0.85 4.42 -14.06
C LYS A 108 -1.69 5.60 -14.52
N SER A 109 -2.44 6.22 -13.61
CA SER A 109 -3.28 7.40 -13.90
C SER A 109 -2.45 8.62 -14.25
N ALA A 110 -1.26 8.78 -13.66
CA ALA A 110 -0.31 9.85 -13.95
C ALA A 110 0.51 9.64 -15.23
N GLY A 111 0.30 8.53 -15.96
CA GLY A 111 1.05 8.22 -17.18
C GLY A 111 2.34 7.42 -16.98
N LEU A 112 2.73 7.13 -15.73
CA LEU A 112 3.93 6.35 -15.37
C LEU A 112 3.66 4.83 -15.45
N LYS A 113 3.26 4.35 -16.63
CA LYS A 113 2.90 2.94 -16.85
C LYS A 113 4.10 2.01 -16.71
N ASP A 114 5.28 2.46 -17.12
CA ASP A 114 6.52 1.66 -17.04
C ASP A 114 6.97 1.46 -15.60
N LEU A 115 6.97 2.53 -14.79
CA LEU A 115 7.23 2.45 -13.35
C LEU A 115 6.24 1.48 -12.67
N ALA A 116 4.95 1.61 -12.96
CA ALA A 116 3.95 0.71 -12.40
C ALA A 116 4.16 -0.75 -12.82
N LYS A 117 4.63 -0.99 -14.06
CA LYS A 117 4.92 -2.34 -14.56
C LYS A 117 6.18 -2.93 -13.93
N GLU A 118 7.23 -2.13 -13.79
CA GLU A 118 8.46 -2.51 -13.08
C GLU A 118 8.14 -2.95 -11.65
N LYS A 119 7.44 -2.11 -10.89
CA LYS A 119 7.06 -2.43 -9.51
C LYS A 119 6.11 -3.63 -9.41
N GLN A 120 5.21 -3.84 -10.37
CA GLN A 120 4.40 -5.06 -10.42
C GLN A 120 5.20 -6.34 -10.68
N GLN A 121 6.40 -6.26 -11.26
CA GLN A 121 7.27 -7.41 -11.49
C GLN A 121 8.16 -7.73 -10.28
N ASP A 122 8.38 -6.76 -9.40
CA ASP A 122 9.13 -6.92 -8.16
C ASP A 122 8.39 -7.85 -7.18
N LYS A 123 9.11 -8.82 -6.61
CA LYS A 123 8.56 -9.78 -5.65
C LYS A 123 8.08 -9.11 -4.36
N ARG A 124 8.74 -8.04 -3.90
CA ARG A 124 8.38 -7.28 -2.70
C ARG A 124 6.98 -6.67 -2.82
N TRP A 125 6.61 -6.28 -4.03
CA TRP A 125 5.31 -5.70 -4.38
C TRP A 125 4.26 -6.76 -4.75
N LYS A 126 4.71 -7.98 -5.03
CA LYS A 126 3.87 -9.16 -5.27
C LYS A 126 3.54 -9.81 -3.93
N PHE A 127 2.63 -9.19 -3.20
CA PHE A 127 2.17 -9.67 -1.89
C PHE A 127 1.31 -10.95 -1.92
N PHE A 128 1.72 -11.98 -2.67
CA PHE A 128 1.02 -13.25 -2.90
C PHE A 128 -0.44 -13.06 -3.34
N TRP A 129 -0.63 -12.57 -4.57
CA TRP A 129 -1.91 -12.56 -5.27
C TRP A 129 -2.26 -13.95 -5.79
#